data_AF-A0A532VH88-F1
#
_entry.id   AF-A0A532VH88-F1
#
_cell.length_a   1.000
_cell.length_b   1.000
_cell.length_c   1.000
_cell.angle_alpha   90.00
_cell.angle_beta   90.00
_cell.angle_gamma   90.00
#
_symmetry.space_group_name_H-M   'P 1'
#
loop_
_entity.id
_entity.type
_entity.pdbx_description
1 polymer ?
#
loop_
_entity_poly.entity_id
_entity_poly.type
_entity_poly.pdbx_seq_one_letter_code
_entity_poly.pdbx_strand_id
1 'polypeptide(L)' 'EKQQVQYMLKDLLHLVKIPSPDDAADALAVALCHYYSRKLKAYE' A
#
# COMPACT_ATOMS: atom_id res chain seq x y z
N GLU A 1 12.67 -8.11 0.71
CA GLU A 1 11.37 -7.83 1.34
C GLU A 1 10.81 -6.43 1.06
N LYS A 2 11.48 -5.32 1.43
CA LYS A 2 10.92 -3.95 1.26
C LYS A 2 10.45 -3.63 -0.17
N GLN A 3 11.24 -4.00 -1.18
CA GLN A 3 10.86 -3.82 -2.60
C GLN A 3 9.59 -4.59 -2.99
N GLN A 4 9.33 -5.77 -2.41
CA GLN A 4 8.15 -6.57 -2.73
C GLN A 4 6.87 -5.82 -2.35
N VAL A 5 6.89 -5.11 -1.21
CA VAL A 5 5.78 -4.23 -0.81
C VAL A 5 5.59 -3.12 -1.83
N GLN A 6 6.67 -2.49 -2.30
CA GLN A 6 6.57 -1.42 -3.30
C GLN A 6 6.04 -1.91 -4.65
N TYR A 7 6.44 -3.10 -5.12
CA TYR A 7 5.87 -3.72 -6.32
C TYR A 7 4.38 -4.04 -6.15
N MET A 8 4.01 -4.62 -5.01
CA MET A 8 2.59 -4.87 -4.68
C MET A 8 1.79 -3.57 -4.68
N LEU A 9 2.31 -2.49 -4.09
CA LEU A 9 1.65 -1.18 -4.07
C LEU A 9 1.45 -0.62 -5.48
N LYS A 10 2.46 -0.74 -6.35
CA LYS A 10 2.36 -0.32 -7.75
C LYS A 10 1.23 -1.08 -8.45
N ASP A 11 1.19 -2.40 -8.34
CA ASP A 11 0.21 -3.20 -9.05
C ASP A 11 -1.21 -3.00 -8.47
N LEU A 12 -1.35 -2.92 -7.15
CA LEU A 12 -2.63 -2.72 -6.47
C LEU A 12 -3.25 -1.33 -6.76
N LEU A 13 -2.42 -0.30 -6.86
CA LEU A 13 -2.84 1.08 -7.12
C LEU A 13 -2.73 1.46 -8.60
N HIS A 14 -2.37 0.52 -9.48
CA HIS A 14 -2.11 0.76 -10.91
C HIS A 14 -1.14 1.93 -11.19
N LEU A 15 -0.07 2.05 -10.40
CA LEU A 15 0.92 3.11 -10.58
C LEU A 15 1.79 2.84 -11.82
N VAL A 16 2.13 3.90 -12.54
CA VAL A 16 3.00 3.84 -13.73
C VAL A 16 4.42 3.35 -13.36
N LYS A 17 4.85 3.61 -12.12
CA LYS A 17 6.16 3.20 -11.59
C LYS A 17 6.05 2.78 -10.13
N ILE A 18 7.07 2.07 -9.67
CA ILE A 18 7.24 1.70 -8.25
C ILE A 18 7.28 3.01 -7.43
N PRO A 19 6.52 3.10 -6.32
CA PRO A 19 6.49 4.29 -5.48
C PRO A 19 7.89 4.55 -4.90
N SER A 20 8.34 5.79 -5.07
CA SER A 20 9.59 6.32 -4.53
C SER A 20 9.42 7.80 -4.19
N PRO A 21 10.16 8.35 -3.22
CA PRO A 21 11.16 7.70 -2.34
C PRO A 21 10.52 6.70 -1.35
N ASP A 22 11.34 5.94 -0.63
CA ASP A 22 10.88 4.89 0.28
C ASP A 22 9.84 5.38 1.29
N ASP A 23 9.99 6.61 1.81
CA ASP A 23 9.03 7.22 2.75
C ASP A 23 7.61 7.34 2.16
N ALA A 24 7.51 7.61 0.85
CA ALA A 24 6.23 7.69 0.16
C ALA A 24 5.60 6.30 0.01
N ALA A 25 6.40 5.26 -0.22
CA ALA A 25 5.90 3.89 -0.25
C ALA A 25 5.43 3.43 1.14
N ASP A 26 6.17 3.77 2.20
CA ASP A 26 5.81 3.46 3.59
C ASP A 26 4.49 4.16 3.97
N ALA A 27 4.29 5.42 3.57
CA ALA A 27 3.03 6.13 3.76
C ALA A 27 1.84 5.49 3.03
N LEU A 28 2.04 5.07 1.77
CA LEU A 28 1.01 4.35 1.01
C LEU A 28 0.64 3.01 1.65
N ALA A 29 1.63 2.27 2.14
CA ALA A 29 1.41 1.01 2.83
C ALA A 29 0.56 1.19 4.10
N VAL A 30 0.86 2.21 4.92
CA VAL A 30 0.08 2.52 6.13
C VAL A 30 -1.35 2.92 5.78
N ALA A 31 -1.54 3.76 4.76
CA ALA A 31 -2.87 4.20 4.34
C ALA A 31 -3.74 3.03 3.84
N LEU A 32 -3.17 2.14 3.02
CA LEU A 32 -3.86 0.95 2.53
C LEU A 32 -4.19 -0.04 3.66
N CYS A 33 -3.22 -0.27 4.56
CA CYS A 33 -3.45 -1.11 5.73
C CYS A 33 -4.62 -0.59 6.58
N HIS A 34 -4.65 0.73 6.85
CA HIS A 34 -5.74 1.37 7.57
C HIS A 34 -7.08 1.23 6.84
N TYR A 35 -7.11 1.48 5.52
CA TYR A 35 -8.31 1.35 4.70
C TYR A 35 -8.90 -0.08 4.75
N TYR A 36 -8.07 -1.10 4.49
CA TYR A 36 -8.51 -2.49 4.52
C TYR A 36 -8.89 -2.96 5.93
N SER A 37 -8.15 -2.56 6.96
CA SER A 37 -8.49 -2.88 8.35
C SER A 37 -9.86 -2.31 8.73
N ARG A 38 -10.18 -1.07 8.35
CA ARG A 38 -11.51 -0.48 8.58
C ARG A 38 -12.59 -1.19 7.79
N LYS A 39 -12.32 -1.58 6.55
CA LYS A 39 -13.27 -2.33 5.73
C LYS A 39 -13.57 -3.70 6.33
N LEU A 40 -12.56 -4.41 6.84
CA LEU A 40 -12.72 -5.71 7.54
C LEU A 40 -13.62 -5.59 8.78
N LYS A 41 -13.41 -4.57 9.63
CA LYS A 41 -14.26 -4.32 10.82
C LYS A 41 -15.71 -3.99 10.48
N ALA A 42 -15.99 -3.49 9.28
CA ALA A 42 -17.37 -3.21 8.85
C ALA A 42 -18.17 -4.47 8.49
N TYR A 43 -17.50 -5.64 8.41
CA TYR A 43 -18.14 -6.95 8.20
C TYR A 43 -18.34 -7.74 9.51
N GLU A 44 -17.94 -7.18 10.65
CA GLU A 44 -18.22 -7.70 12.00
C GLU A 44 -19.51 -7.09 12.56
#